data_AF-A0AAW1TR14-F1
#
_entry.id   AF-A0AAW1TR14-F1
#
_cell.length_a   1.000
_cell.length_b   1.000
_cell.length_c   1.000
_cell.angle_alpha   90.00
_cell.angle_beta   90.00
_cell.angle_gamma   90.00
#
_symmetry.space_group_name_H-M   'P 1'
#
loop_
_entity.id
_entity.type
_entity.pdbx_description
1 polymer ?
#
loop_
_entity_poly.entity_id
_entity_poly.type
_entity_poly.pdbx_seq_one_letter_code
_entity_poly.pdbx_strand_id
1 'polypeptide(L)'
;MGDKGVLVARKAEAYEPFLNNSKSKNVLIRHYPGETVKSIVNVSGAGDCLASGIIVSMLEGLPEDICMSVGLAAAKRALQSSLSVAAIMFDKNDISWKKKAKYFEL
;
A
#
# COMPACT_ATOMS: atom_id res chain seq x y z
N MET A 1 3.00 -2.57 10.72
CA MET A 1 1.61 -2.35 10.22
C MET A 1 0.67 -3.04 11.18
N GLY A 2 -0.51 -2.46 11.47
CA GLY A 2 -1.48 -3.12 12.35
C GLY A 2 -1.91 -4.46 11.78
N ASP A 3 -2.18 -5.44 12.64
CA ASP A 3 -2.71 -6.75 12.28
C ASP A 3 -4.05 -6.65 11.52
N LYS A 4 -4.76 -5.53 11.68
CA LYS A 4 -6.01 -5.21 11.00
C LYS A 4 -5.85 -4.60 9.61
N GLY A 5 -4.65 -4.26 9.14
CA GLY A 5 -4.49 -3.67 7.80
C GLY A 5 -4.83 -2.19 7.72
N VAL A 6 -5.34 -1.74 6.57
CA VAL A 6 -5.54 -0.31 6.23
C VAL A 6 -6.92 -0.09 5.62
N LEU A 7 -7.53 1.05 5.92
CA LEU A 7 -8.77 1.50 5.28
C LEU A 7 -8.47 2.62 4.29
N VAL A 8 -9.09 2.55 3.12
CA VAL A 8 -9.12 3.64 2.14
C VAL A 8 -10.56 4.09 1.97
N ALA A 9 -10.83 5.36 2.24
CA ALA A 9 -12.13 5.98 2.04
C ALA A 9 -12.00 7.08 0.99
N ARG A 10 -12.61 6.89 -0.19
CA ARG A 10 -12.55 7.87 -1.27
C ARG A 10 -13.73 7.81 -2.23
N LYS A 11 -13.93 8.89 -2.99
CA LYS A 11 -14.99 9.02 -4.00
C LYS A 11 -14.55 8.51 -5.36
N ALA A 12 -14.09 7.27 -5.46
CA ALA A 12 -13.66 6.64 -6.71
C ALA A 12 -13.41 5.15 -6.49
N GLU A 13 -13.38 4.38 -7.57
CA GLU A 13 -13.21 2.92 -7.54
C GLU A 13 -11.76 2.50 -7.29
N ALA A 14 -11.53 1.27 -6.82
CA ALA A 14 -10.17 0.80 -6.49
C ALA A 14 -9.26 0.69 -7.73
N TYR A 15 -9.85 0.46 -8.90
CA TYR A 15 -9.13 0.35 -10.17
C TYR A 15 -8.84 1.71 -10.82
N GLU A 16 -9.33 2.81 -10.24
CA GLU A 16 -9.02 4.15 -10.69
C GLU A 16 -7.74 4.66 -10.00
N PRO A 17 -6.95 5.54 -10.65
CA PRO A 17 -5.83 6.20 -10.01
C PRO A 17 -6.25 6.99 -8.77
N PHE A 18 -5.34 7.10 -7.79
CA PHE A 18 -5.56 7.92 -6.60
C PHE A 18 -5.68 9.40 -6.95
N LEU A 19 -4.76 9.89 -7.79
CA LEU A 19 -4.76 11.25 -8.32
C LEU A 19 -5.68 11.30 -9.55
N ASN A 20 -6.99 11.28 -9.30
CA ASN A 20 -8.01 11.44 -10.35
C ASN A 20 -8.82 12.73 -10.10
N ASN A 21 -9.14 13.44 -11.18
CA ASN A 21 -10.02 14.61 -11.15
C ASN A 21 -11.51 14.22 -11.17
N SER A 22 -11.84 13.02 -11.63
CA SER A 22 -13.20 12.48 -11.57
C SER A 22 -13.52 12.02 -10.16
N LYS A 23 -14.67 12.46 -9.62
CA LYS A 23 -15.16 12.07 -8.30
C LYS A 23 -16.53 11.43 -8.42
N SER A 24 -16.68 10.23 -7.90
CA SER A 24 -17.98 9.59 -7.64
C SER A 24 -18.82 10.47 -6.70
N LYS A 25 -20.15 10.31 -6.75
CA LYS A 25 -21.06 10.95 -5.79
C LYS A 25 -20.89 10.36 -4.38
N ASN A 26 -20.62 9.06 -4.29
CA ASN A 26 -20.57 8.31 -3.03
C ASN A 26 -19.14 8.13 -2.56
N VAL A 27 -18.94 8.15 -1.24
CA VAL A 27 -17.68 7.70 -0.62
C VAL A 27 -17.72 6.18 -0.56
N LEU A 28 -16.74 5.55 -1.18
CA LEU A 28 -16.51 4.12 -1.11
C LEU A 28 -15.44 3.86 -0.06
N ILE A 29 -15.66 2.85 0.77
CA ILE A 29 -14.73 2.45 1.83
C ILE A 29 -14.24 1.05 1.51
N ARG A 30 -12.92 0.88 1.49
CA ARG A 30 -12.25 -0.38 1.22
C ARG A 30 -11.28 -0.74 2.32
N HIS A 31 -11.36 -1.98 2.77
CA HIS A 31 -10.48 -2.57 3.76
C HIS A 31 -9.44 -3.46 3.09
N TYR A 32 -8.19 -3.04 3.16
CA TYR A 32 -7.02 -3.82 2.73
C TYR A 32 -6.46 -4.57 3.94
N PRO A 33 -6.72 -5.88 4.07
CA PRO A 33 -6.26 -6.65 5.22
C PRO A 33 -4.73 -6.67 5.30
N GLY A 34 -4.20 -6.65 6.52
CA GLY A 34 -2.77 -6.85 6.75
C GLY A 34 -2.38 -8.29 6.43
N GLU A 35 -1.22 -8.47 5.81
CA GLU A 35 -0.62 -9.80 5.69
C GLU A 35 0.17 -10.13 6.97
N THR A 36 0.10 -11.38 7.41
CA THR A 36 0.98 -11.88 8.47
C THR A 36 2.42 -11.90 7.95
N VAL A 37 3.25 -11.00 8.47
CA VAL A 37 4.68 -10.96 8.15
C VAL A 37 5.43 -11.86 9.12
N LYS A 38 6.07 -12.90 8.60
CA LYS A 38 6.99 -13.75 9.38
C LYS A 38 8.33 -13.01 9.58
N SER A 39 8.97 -13.29 10.71
CA SER A 39 10.31 -12.77 11.04
C SER A 39 10.38 -11.25 11.09
N ILE A 40 9.48 -10.62 11.85
CA ILE A 40 9.55 -9.19 12.13
C ILE A 40 10.81 -8.91 12.96
N VAL A 41 11.63 -7.99 12.49
CA VAL A 41 12.89 -7.56 13.14
C VAL A 41 12.69 -6.20 13.82
N ASN A 42 12.01 -5.27 13.17
CA ASN A 42 11.75 -3.91 13.66
C ASN A 42 10.38 -3.45 13.15
N VAL A 43 9.69 -2.57 13.89
CA VAL A 43 8.40 -1.97 13.47
C VAL A 43 8.51 -0.49 13.14
N SER A 44 9.61 0.15 13.54
CA SER A 44 9.89 1.55 13.25
C SER A 44 9.94 1.80 11.75
N GLY A 45 9.32 2.87 11.28
CA GLY A 45 9.31 3.27 9.87
C GLY A 45 8.48 2.38 8.93
N ALA A 46 7.83 1.31 9.41
CA ALA A 46 6.94 0.50 8.57
C ALA A 46 5.75 1.30 8.02
N GLY A 47 5.23 2.26 8.80
CA GLY A 47 4.19 3.20 8.37
C GLY A 47 4.70 4.21 7.34
N ASP A 48 5.91 4.73 7.52
CA ASP A 48 6.53 5.66 6.57
C ASP A 48 6.84 4.95 5.24
N CYS A 49 7.30 3.71 5.28
CA CYS A 49 7.53 2.88 4.10
C CYS A 49 6.23 2.50 3.38
N LEU A 50 5.16 2.23 4.14
CA LEU A 50 3.83 2.05 3.57
C LEU A 50 3.39 3.30 2.80
N ALA A 51 3.46 4.46 3.45
CA ALA A 51 3.06 5.74 2.87
C ALA A 51 3.93 6.09 1.65
N SER A 52 5.24 5.90 1.72
CA SER A 52 6.15 6.20 0.61
C SER A 52 5.93 5.28 -0.58
N GLY A 53 5.71 3.98 -0.35
CA GLY A 53 5.37 3.03 -1.41
C GLY A 53 4.07 3.42 -2.13
N ILE A 54 3.04 3.79 -1.35
CA ILE A 54 1.79 4.32 -1.90
C ILE A 54 2.05 5.58 -2.72
N ILE A 55 2.70 6.60 -2.15
CA ILE A 55 2.95 7.89 -2.82
C ILE A 55 3.72 7.70 -4.13
N VAL A 56 4.78 6.89 -4.14
CA VAL A 56 5.57 6.63 -5.34
C VAL A 56 4.71 6.00 -6.44
N SER A 57 3.90 5.00 -6.12
CA SER A 57 2.97 4.39 -7.09
C SER A 57 1.85 5.33 -7.55
N MET A 58 1.37 6.23 -6.67
CA MET A 58 0.40 7.27 -7.03
C MET A 58 0.96 8.23 -8.07
N LEU A 59 2.21 8.66 -7.91
CA LEU A 59 2.89 9.57 -8.84
C LEU A 59 3.11 8.95 -10.22
N GLU A 60 3.18 7.62 -10.29
CA GLU A 60 3.26 6.84 -11.53
C GLU A 60 1.87 6.61 -12.17
N GLY A 61 0.80 7.18 -11.60
CA GLY A 61 -0.55 7.09 -12.14
C GLY A 61 -1.19 5.71 -11.97
N LEU A 62 -0.70 4.88 -11.05
CA LEU A 62 -1.22 3.54 -10.85
C LEU A 62 -2.59 3.55 -10.14
N PRO A 63 -3.43 2.53 -10.38
CA PRO A 63 -4.66 2.30 -9.63
C PRO A 63 -4.44 2.20 -8.12
N GLU A 64 -5.45 2.55 -7.33
CA GLU A 64 -5.43 2.42 -5.87
C GLU A 64 -5.04 1.01 -5.41
N ASP A 65 -5.65 -0.04 -5.99
CA ASP A 65 -5.40 -1.42 -5.59
C ASP A 65 -3.94 -1.87 -5.83
N ILE A 66 -3.29 -1.33 -6.87
CA ILE A 66 -1.85 -1.50 -7.12
C ILE A 66 -1.02 -0.64 -6.15
N CYS A 67 -1.42 0.60 -5.90
CA CYS A 67 -0.70 1.47 -4.97
C CYS A 67 -0.64 0.90 -3.56
N MET A 68 -1.75 0.31 -3.10
CA MET A 68 -1.81 -0.42 -1.84
C MET A 68 -0.86 -1.62 -1.85
N SER A 69 -0.78 -2.36 -2.96
CA SER A 69 0.13 -3.51 -3.10
C SER A 69 1.60 -3.10 -2.93
N VAL A 70 2.01 -2.00 -3.58
CA VAL A 70 3.37 -1.43 -3.47
C VAL A 70 3.66 -0.95 -2.04
N GLY A 71 2.72 -0.23 -1.43
CA GLY A 71 2.84 0.20 -0.04
C GLY A 71 3.00 -0.96 0.95
N LEU A 72 2.16 -1.99 0.82
CA LEU A 72 2.20 -3.18 1.68
C LEU A 72 3.55 -3.93 1.55
N ALA A 73 4.07 -4.04 0.32
CA ALA A 73 5.37 -4.63 0.07
C ALA A 73 6.51 -3.80 0.71
N ALA A 74 6.44 -2.47 0.60
CA ALA A 74 7.41 -1.56 1.22
C ALA A 74 7.40 -1.65 2.74
N ALA A 75 6.21 -1.68 3.36
CA ALA A 75 6.04 -1.88 4.79
C ALA A 75 6.61 -3.23 5.24
N LYS A 76 6.34 -4.31 4.50
CA LYS A 76 6.87 -5.65 4.77
C LYS A 76 8.40 -5.68 4.72
N ARG A 77 9.00 -4.98 3.75
CA ARG A 77 10.46 -4.88 3.62
C ARG A 77 11.09 -4.16 4.82
N ALA A 78 10.46 -3.08 5.30
CA ALA A 78 10.89 -2.38 6.51
C ALA A 78 10.76 -3.27 7.76
N LEU A 79 9.66 -4.02 7.89
CA LEU A 79 9.42 -4.93 9.01
C LEU A 79 10.50 -6.02 9.15
N GLN A 80 11.13 -6.40 8.04
CA GLN A 80 12.18 -7.42 7.99
C GLN A 80 13.60 -6.83 8.05
N SER A 81 13.73 -5.51 8.24
CA SER A 81 15.00 -4.82 8.41
C SER A 81 15.25 -4.48 9.87
N SER A 82 16.52 -4.34 10.24
CA SER A 82 16.92 -3.72 11.51
C SER A 82 16.77 -2.19 11.49
N LEU A 83 16.72 -1.58 10.29
CA LEU A 83 16.60 -0.14 10.08
C LEU A 83 15.13 0.28 9.91
N SER A 84 14.83 1.56 10.19
CA SER A 84 13.48 2.12 9.98
C SER A 84 13.06 2.13 8.50
N VAL A 85 14.03 2.27 7.60
CA VAL A 85 13.88 2.08 6.16
C VAL A 85 14.96 1.08 5.75
N ALA A 86 14.57 0.01 5.05
CA ALA A 86 15.53 -1.00 4.63
C ALA A 86 16.60 -0.40 3.72
N ALA A 87 17.86 -0.80 3.90
CA ALA A 87 18.98 -0.31 3.10
C ALA A 87 18.80 -0.53 1.58
N ILE A 88 18.07 -1.58 1.21
CA ILE A 88 17.71 -1.89 -0.17
C ILE A 88 16.21 -2.14 -0.24
N MET A 89 15.53 -1.23 -0.93
CA MET A 89 14.14 -1.37 -1.36
C MET A 89 14.09 -2.07 -2.73
N PHE A 90 12.92 -2.58 -3.09
CA PHE A 90 12.66 -3.14 -4.42
C PHE A 90 12.40 -2.02 -5.44
N ASP A 91 12.42 -2.36 -6.73
CA ASP A 91 12.18 -1.43 -7.83
C ASP A 91 10.82 -1.67 -8.52
N LYS A 92 10.59 -0.99 -9.64
CA LYS A 92 9.34 -1.10 -10.42
C LYS A 92 9.11 -2.48 -11.07
N ASN A 93 10.12 -3.36 -11.07
CA ASN A 93 9.99 -4.71 -11.61
C ASN A 93 9.39 -5.68 -10.60
N ASP A 94 9.29 -5.31 -9.31
CA ASP A 94 8.68 -6.14 -8.28
C ASP A 94 7.22 -6.47 -8.61
N ILE A 95 6.79 -7.66 -8.21
CA ILE A 95 5.43 -8.15 -8.45
C ILE A 95 4.36 -7.24 -7.84
N SER A 96 4.68 -6.49 -6.78
CA SER A 96 3.76 -5.53 -6.14
C SER A 96 3.27 -4.45 -7.09
N TRP A 97 4.05 -4.12 -8.13
CA TRP A 97 3.69 -3.12 -9.15
C TRP A 97 2.69 -3.63 -10.19
N LYS A 98 2.43 -4.95 -10.21
CA LYS A 98 1.56 -5.61 -11.20
C LYS A 98 0.40 -6.36 -10.56
N LYS A 99 0.56 -6.77 -9.30
CA LYS A 99 -0.43 -7.54 -8.54
C LYS A 99 -1.30 -6.59 -7.72
N LYS A 100 -2.61 -6.67 -7.92
CA LYS A 100 -3.60 -5.95 -7.13
C LYS A 100 -3.63 -6.45 -5.68
N ALA A 101 -3.68 -5.52 -4.73
CA ALA A 101 -3.97 -5.86 -3.34
C ALA A 101 -5.42 -6.33 -3.21
N LYS A 102 -5.64 -7.33 -2.36
CA LYS A 102 -7.01 -7.77 -2.02
C LYS A 102 -7.65 -6.73 -1.10
N TYR A 103 -8.94 -6.49 -1.28
CA TYR A 103 -9.72 -5.66 -0.38
C TYR A 103 -11.14 -6.20 -0.21
N PHE A 104 -11.81 -5.72 0.83
CA PHE A 104 -13.24 -5.88 1.06
C PHE A 104 -13.90 -4.51 1.02
N GLU A 105 -15.04 -4.40 0.35
CA GLU A 105 -15.89 -3.21 0.43
C GLU A 105 -16.68 -3.23 1.73
N LEU A 106 -16.84 -2.05 2.34
CA LEU A 106 -17.57 -1.84 3.60
C LEU A 106 -18.81 -0.98 3.37
#